data_AF-A0A7L7IJT4-F1
#
_entry.id   AF-A0A7L7IJT4-F1
#
_cell.length_a   1.000
_cell.length_b   1.000
_cell.length_c   1.000
_cell.angle_alpha   90.00
_cell.angle_beta   90.00
_cell.angle_gamma   90.00
#
_symmetry.space_group_name_H-M   'P 1'
#
loop_
_entity.id
_entity.type
_entity.pdbx_description
1 polymer ?
#
loop_
_entity_poly.entity_id
_entity_poly.type
_entity_poly.pdbx_seq_one_letter_code
_entity_poly.pdbx_strand_id
1 'polypeptide(L)'
;MVWIDYAIIAVIGFSCLVSLIRGFVREALSLVTWGCAFFVASHYYTYLSVWFTGFEDELVRNGIAIAVLFIATLLVGAIVNYVIGQLVEKTGLSGTDRVLGICFGALRGVLIVAAILFFLDTFTGFSKSEDWQKSQLIPEFSFIIRWFFDYLQSSSSFLPRA
;
A
#
# COMPACT_ATOMS: atom_id res chain seq x y z
N MET A 1 -21.91 13.36 -13.17
CA MET A 1 -20.86 13.43 -12.14
C MET A 1 -21.50 13.86 -10.83
N VAL A 2 -21.48 12.97 -9.83
CA VAL A 2 -21.95 13.25 -8.46
C VAL A 2 -20.76 13.58 -7.57
N TRP A 3 -21.02 13.96 -6.31
CA TRP A 3 -19.97 14.30 -5.34
C TRP A 3 -18.93 13.18 -5.16
N ILE A 4 -19.32 11.90 -5.30
CA ILE A 4 -18.41 10.75 -5.23
C ILE A 4 -17.38 10.79 -6.36
N ASP A 5 -17.77 11.16 -7.58
CA ASP A 5 -16.84 11.26 -8.70
C ASP A 5 -15.76 12.33 -8.44
N TYR A 6 -16.17 13.48 -7.87
CA TYR A 6 -15.24 14.53 -7.47
C TYR A 6 -14.31 14.07 -6.34
N ALA A 7 -14.81 13.30 -5.37
CA ALA A 7 -13.98 12.73 -4.32
C ALA A 7 -12.94 11.74 -4.88
N ILE A 8 -13.33 10.87 -5.81
CA ILE A 8 -12.41 9.93 -6.50
C ILE A 8 -11.31 10.70 -7.21
N ILE A 9 -11.67 11.71 -8.02
CA ILE A 9 -10.71 12.55 -8.74
C ILE A 9 -9.78 13.27 -7.75
N ALA A 10 -10.32 13.79 -6.64
CA ALA A 10 -9.53 14.47 -5.62
C ALA A 10 -8.49 13.54 -4.97
N VAL A 11 -8.88 12.31 -4.62
CA VAL A 11 -7.95 11.32 -4.04
C VAL A 11 -6.84 10.95 -5.02
N ILE A 12 -7.19 10.68 -6.28
CA ILE A 12 -6.20 10.34 -7.31
C ILE A 12 -5.29 11.53 -7.60
N GLY A 13 -5.86 12.72 -7.79
CA GLY A 13 -5.12 13.95 -8.02
C GLY A 13 -4.17 14.29 -6.86
N PHE A 14 -4.63 14.12 -5.62
CA PHE A 14 -3.79 14.28 -4.44
C PHE A 14 -2.65 13.25 -4.41
N SER A 15 -2.95 11.99 -4.73
CA SER A 15 -1.93 10.94 -4.81
C SER A 15 -0.87 11.26 -5.89
N CYS A 16 -1.29 11.70 -7.07
CA CYS A 16 -0.40 12.19 -8.13
C CYS A 16 0.46 13.36 -7.66
N LEU A 17 -0.13 14.34 -6.97
CA LEU A 17 0.58 15.51 -6.47
C LEU A 17 1.64 15.13 -5.44
N VAL A 18 1.30 14.26 -4.49
CA VAL A 18 2.26 13.75 -3.49
C VAL A 18 3.41 13.02 -4.18
N SER A 19 3.12 12.17 -5.17
CA SER A 19 4.17 11.44 -5.89
C SER A 19 4.98 12.31 -6.86
N LEU A 20 4.42 13.42 -7.36
CA LEU A 20 5.15 14.44 -8.09
C LEU A 20 6.19 15.13 -7.20
N ILE A 21 5.85 15.40 -5.94
CA ILE A 21 6.74 16.07 -4.98
C ILE A 21 7.83 15.10 -4.50
N ARG A 22 7.46 13.84 -4.20
CA ARG A 22 8.40 12.83 -3.66
C ARG A 22 9.26 12.16 -4.74
N GLY A 23 8.74 11.98 -5.94
CA GLY A 23 9.39 11.22 -7.01
C GLY A 23 9.08 9.71 -6.96
N PHE A 24 9.21 9.04 -8.10
CA PHE A 24 8.96 7.61 -8.26
C PHE A 24 9.89 6.76 -7.41
N VAL A 25 11.19 7.00 -7.47
CA VAL A 25 12.21 6.17 -6.82
C VAL A 25 11.98 6.11 -5.32
N ARG A 26 11.66 7.26 -4.70
CA ARG A 26 11.41 7.31 -3.26
C ARG A 26 10.18 6.49 -2.86
N GLU A 27 9.16 6.51 -3.69
CA GLU A 27 7.91 5.82 -3.45
C GLU A 27 8.05 4.31 -3.70
N ALA A 28 8.72 3.92 -4.78
CA ALA A 28 9.01 2.52 -5.12
C ALA A 28 9.91 1.85 -4.07
N LEU A 29 10.97 2.53 -3.64
CA LEU A 29 11.86 2.03 -2.58
C LEU A 29 11.14 1.90 -1.24
N SER A 30 10.21 2.81 -0.93
CA SER A 30 9.36 2.70 0.25
C SER A 30 8.52 1.43 0.19
N LEU A 31 7.88 1.13 -0.94
CA LEU A 31 7.06 -0.07 -1.11
C LEU A 31 7.90 -1.35 -1.00
N VAL A 32 9.07 -1.38 -1.62
CA VAL A 32 10.03 -2.49 -1.51
C VAL A 32 10.48 -2.68 -0.06
N THR A 33 10.81 -1.58 0.64
CA THR A 33 11.22 -1.60 2.04
C THR A 33 10.14 -2.21 2.94
N TRP A 34 8.87 -1.86 2.73
CA TRP A 34 7.75 -2.46 3.45
C TRP A 34 7.65 -3.97 3.19
N GLY A 35 7.74 -4.41 1.93
CA GLY A 35 7.77 -5.83 1.59
C GLY A 35 8.93 -6.58 2.24
N CYS A 36 10.14 -6.00 2.20
CA CYS A 36 11.31 -6.54 2.88
C CYS A 36 11.13 -6.58 4.39
N ALA A 37 10.54 -5.56 5.02
CA ALA A 37 10.30 -5.53 6.45
C ALA A 37 9.34 -6.65 6.88
N PHE A 38 8.25 -6.88 6.15
CA PHE A 38 7.36 -8.02 6.40
C PHE A 38 8.08 -9.36 6.22
N PHE A 39 8.85 -9.52 5.14
CA PHE A 39 9.61 -10.74 4.89
C PHE A 39 10.63 -11.02 6.00
N VAL A 40 11.43 -10.03 6.38
CA VAL A 40 12.44 -10.17 7.43
C VAL A 40 11.79 -10.44 8.77
N ALA A 41 10.76 -9.69 9.15
CA ALA A 41 10.09 -9.88 10.42
C ALA A 41 9.41 -11.26 10.50
N SER A 42 8.71 -11.70 9.46
CA SER A 42 8.03 -13.00 9.45
C SER A 42 8.98 -14.20 9.40
N HIS A 43 10.16 -14.08 8.77
CA HIS A 43 11.09 -15.20 8.66
C HIS A 43 12.09 -15.29 9.81
N TYR A 44 12.52 -14.15 10.38
CA TYR A 44 13.62 -14.12 11.35
C TYR A 44 13.19 -13.88 12.80
N TYR A 45 11.89 -13.68 13.10
CA TYR A 45 11.46 -13.39 14.47
C TYR A 45 11.81 -14.48 15.48
N THR A 46 11.79 -15.76 15.09
CA THR A 46 12.11 -16.89 15.98
C THR A 46 13.57 -16.86 16.44
N TYR A 47 14.49 -16.38 15.60
CA TYR A 47 15.90 -16.23 15.97
C TYR A 47 16.12 -15.09 16.97
N LEU A 48 15.39 -13.99 16.79
CA LEU A 48 15.50 -12.84 17.69
C LEU A 48 14.73 -13.07 18.99
N SER A 49 13.62 -13.83 18.96
CA SER A 49 12.76 -14.00 20.13
C SER A 49 13.47 -14.68 21.30
N VAL A 50 14.41 -15.59 21.04
CA VAL A 50 15.20 -16.29 22.08
C VAL A 50 15.95 -15.33 23.02
N TRP A 51 16.33 -14.15 22.53
CA TRP A 51 17.07 -13.16 23.32
C TRP A 51 16.19 -12.38 24.31
N PHE A 52 14.87 -12.39 24.13
CA PHE A 52 13.92 -11.73 25.02
C PHE A 52 13.52 -12.65 26.17
N THR A 53 14.48 -12.99 27.03
CA THR A 53 14.29 -13.90 28.19
C THR A 53 13.52 -13.28 29.35
N GLY A 54 13.31 -11.96 29.33
CA GLY A 54 12.55 -11.24 30.36
C GLY A 54 11.02 -11.39 30.28
N PHE A 55 10.51 -12.07 29.25
CA PHE A 55 9.07 -12.33 29.08
C PHE A 55 8.81 -13.84 29.14
N GLU A 56 7.90 -14.25 30.01
CA GLU A 56 7.51 -15.66 30.17
C GLU A 56 6.60 -16.14 29.04
N ASP A 57 5.78 -15.25 28.49
CA ASP A 57 4.84 -15.56 27.41
C ASP A 57 5.55 -15.53 26.03
N GLU A 58 5.55 -16.68 25.36
CA GLU A 58 6.13 -16.86 24.03
C GLU A 58 5.48 -15.95 22.97
N LEU A 59 4.17 -15.70 23.07
CA LEU A 59 3.43 -14.87 22.12
C LEU A 59 3.90 -13.41 22.24
N VAL A 60 4.08 -12.92 23.47
CA VAL A 60 4.64 -11.59 23.74
C VAL A 60 6.06 -11.49 23.21
N ARG A 61 6.90 -12.50 23.46
CA ARG A 61 8.28 -12.57 23.01
C ARG A 61 8.42 -12.49 21.49
N ASN A 62 7.61 -13.29 20.79
CA ASN A 62 7.56 -13.33 19.34
C ASN A 62 7.02 -12.01 18.76
N GLY A 63 5.98 -11.44 19.37
CA GLY A 63 5.42 -10.15 18.98
C GLY A 63 6.45 -9.02 19.06
N ILE A 64 7.21 -8.95 20.15
CA ILE A 64 8.30 -7.97 20.31
C ILE A 64 9.39 -8.19 19.27
N ALA A 65 9.81 -9.44 19.02
CA ALA A 65 10.81 -9.75 18.02
C ALA A 65 10.39 -9.33 16.60
N ILE A 66 9.14 -9.61 16.21
CA ILE A 66 8.55 -9.16 14.95
C ILE A 66 8.60 -7.63 14.88
N ALA A 67 8.13 -6.93 15.92
CA ALA A 67 8.08 -5.48 15.95
C ALA A 67 9.48 -4.86 15.82
N VAL A 68 10.47 -5.39 16.55
CA VAL A 68 11.86 -4.91 16.51
C VAL A 68 12.47 -5.13 15.12
N LEU A 69 12.36 -6.33 14.54
CA LEU A 69 12.89 -6.62 13.20
C LEU A 69 12.22 -5.77 12.12
N PHE A 70 10.91 -5.59 12.23
CA PHE A 70 10.13 -4.79 11.29
C PHE A 70 10.59 -3.33 11.33
N ILE A 71 10.62 -2.71 12.52
CA ILE A 71 11.06 -1.32 12.69
C ILE A 71 12.51 -1.14 12.28
N ALA A 72 13.40 -2.06 12.68
CA ALA A 72 14.82 -1.99 12.31
C ALA A 72 15.00 -2.03 10.79
N THR A 73 14.26 -2.90 10.09
CA THR A 73 14.32 -3.02 8.63
C THR A 73 13.76 -1.77 7.95
N LEU A 74 12.65 -1.22 8.45
CA LEU A 74 12.10 0.06 7.95
C LEU A 74 13.10 1.20 8.13
N LEU A 75 13.81 1.25 9.26
CA LEU A 75 14.79 2.31 9.54
C LEU A 75 15.99 2.21 8.60
N VAL A 76 16.53 1.01 8.39
CA VAL A 76 17.60 0.77 7.41
C VAL A 76 17.13 1.14 6.01
N GLY A 77 15.94 0.68 5.60
CA GLY A 77 15.38 1.00 4.30
C GLY A 77 15.09 2.49 4.11
N ALA A 78 14.71 3.23 5.16
CA ALA A 78 14.54 4.68 5.11
C ALA A 78 15.88 5.40 4.86
N ILE A 79 16.97 4.95 5.47
CA ILE A 79 18.32 5.48 5.22
C ILE A 79 18.71 5.21 3.76
N VAL A 80 18.54 3.97 3.28
CA VAL A 80 18.82 3.61 1.88
C VAL A 80 17.99 4.48 0.93
N ASN A 81 16.69 4.63 1.21
CA ASN A 81 15.80 5.45 0.41
C ASN A 81 16.25 6.93 0.35
N TYR A 82 16.72 7.47 1.48
CA TYR A 82 17.26 8.81 1.54
C TYR A 82 18.51 8.97 0.66
N VAL A 83 19.47 8.04 0.79
CA VAL A 83 20.73 8.06 0.03
C VAL A 83 20.47 7.93 -1.47
N ILE A 84 19.62 6.98 -1.89
CA ILE A 84 19.29 6.82 -3.30
C ILE A 84 18.53 8.03 -3.84
N GLY A 85 17.59 8.58 -3.08
CA GLY A 85 16.88 9.79 -3.47
C GLY A 85 17.84 10.98 -3.70
N GLN A 86 18.84 11.15 -2.82
CA GLN A 86 19.89 12.15 -3.00
C GLN A 86 20.73 11.89 -4.26
N LEU A 87 21.01 10.63 -4.60
CA LEU A 87 21.76 10.28 -5.81
C LEU A 87 20.97 10.63 -7.09
N VAL A 88 19.66 10.37 -7.11
CA VAL A 88 18.78 10.73 -8.25
C VAL A 88 18.69 12.24 -8.45
N GLU A 89 18.66 13.01 -7.36
CA GLU A 89 18.69 14.47 -7.44
C GLU A 89 20.02 14.97 -8.04
N LYS A 90 21.14 14.33 -7.69
CA LYS A 90 22.47 14.70 -8.20
C LYS A 90 22.75 14.27 -9.64
N THR A 91 22.09 13.24 -10.15
CA THR A 91 22.28 12.78 -11.54
C THR A 91 21.55 13.64 -12.57
N GLY A 92 20.74 14.62 -12.12
CA GLY A 92 19.92 15.46 -13.00
C GLY A 92 18.67 14.76 -13.54
N LEU A 93 18.42 13.50 -13.14
CA LEU A 93 17.27 12.70 -13.57
C LEU A 93 15.99 12.99 -12.76
N SER A 94 16.01 13.99 -11.88
CA SER A 94 14.88 14.35 -11.02
C SER A 94 13.60 14.67 -11.82
N GLY A 95 13.72 15.26 -13.02
CA GLY A 95 12.55 15.52 -13.88
C GLY A 95 11.83 14.25 -14.30
N THR A 96 12.57 13.26 -14.83
CA THR A 96 12.02 11.96 -15.24
C THR A 96 11.46 11.19 -14.04
N ASP A 97 12.16 11.20 -12.91
CA ASP A 97 11.72 10.57 -11.66
C ASP A 97 10.37 11.11 -11.18
N ARG A 98 10.14 12.43 -11.27
CA ARG A 98 8.87 13.06 -10.90
C ARG A 98 7.74 12.71 -11.86
N VAL A 99 8.00 12.66 -13.17
CA VAL A 99 6.99 12.27 -14.18
C VAL A 99 6.56 10.81 -13.99
N LEU A 100 7.52 9.91 -13.80
CA LEU A 100 7.22 8.52 -13.43
C LEU A 100 6.47 8.46 -12.08
N GLY A 101 6.79 9.38 -11.18
CA GLY A 101 6.12 9.54 -9.90
C GLY A 101 4.63 9.82 -10.07
N ILE A 102 4.24 10.67 -11.02
CA ILE A 102 2.82 10.92 -11.32
C ILE A 102 2.11 9.63 -11.73
N CYS A 103 2.68 8.86 -12.66
CA CYS A 103 2.10 7.59 -13.12
C CYS A 103 1.92 6.60 -11.96
N PHE A 104 2.93 6.49 -11.11
CA PHE A 104 2.87 5.65 -9.91
C PHE A 104 1.84 6.16 -8.90
N GLY A 105 1.78 7.47 -8.68
CA GLY A 105 0.82 8.13 -7.82
C GLY A 105 -0.62 7.95 -8.30
N ALA A 106 -0.85 7.97 -9.61
CA ALA A 106 -2.14 7.69 -10.22
C ALA A 106 -2.56 6.24 -9.96
N LEU A 107 -1.66 5.28 -10.23
CA LEU A 107 -1.91 3.86 -9.95
C LEU A 107 -2.22 3.63 -8.46
N ARG A 108 -1.42 4.20 -7.56
CA ARG A 108 -1.66 4.12 -6.12
C ARG A 108 -2.99 4.74 -5.72
N GLY A 109 -3.33 5.90 -6.28
CA GLY A 109 -4.61 6.57 -6.06
C GLY A 109 -5.79 5.71 -6.49
N VAL A 110 -5.67 5.06 -7.65
CA VAL A 110 -6.67 4.12 -8.16
C VAL A 110 -6.85 2.93 -7.22
N LEU A 111 -5.75 2.34 -6.74
CA LEU A 111 -5.79 1.23 -5.78
C LEU A 111 -6.41 1.63 -4.43
N ILE A 112 -6.08 2.83 -3.92
CA ILE A 112 -6.67 3.36 -2.68
C ILE A 112 -8.19 3.53 -2.84
N VAL A 113 -8.64 4.14 -3.95
CA VAL A 113 -10.07 4.31 -4.24
C VAL A 113 -10.76 2.96 -4.38
N ALA A 114 -10.16 2.01 -5.11
CA ALA A 114 -10.71 0.66 -5.26
C ALA A 114 -10.89 -0.02 -3.90
N ALA A 115 -9.90 0.07 -3.01
CA ALA A 115 -10.00 -0.45 -1.66
C ALA A 115 -11.13 0.21 -0.87
N ILE A 116 -11.24 1.55 -0.88
CA ILE A 116 -12.31 2.27 -0.17
C ILE A 116 -13.69 1.86 -0.69
N LEU A 117 -13.89 1.84 -2.00
CA LEU A 117 -15.17 1.44 -2.63
C LEU A 117 -15.51 0.00 -2.25
N PHE A 118 -14.54 -0.90 -2.28
CA PHE A 118 -14.71 -2.30 -1.85
C PHE A 118 -15.15 -2.41 -0.39
N PHE A 119 -14.49 -1.68 0.52
CA PHE A 119 -14.87 -1.66 1.94
C PHE A 119 -16.28 -1.08 2.15
N LEU A 120 -16.63 -0.01 1.44
CA LEU A 120 -17.97 0.59 1.53
C LEU A 120 -19.07 -0.36 1.04
N ASP A 121 -18.84 -1.04 -0.08
CA ASP A 121 -19.77 -2.03 -0.61
C ASP A 121 -19.96 -3.20 0.35
N THR A 122 -18.84 -3.79 0.81
CA THR A 122 -18.85 -5.01 1.63
C THR A 122 -19.39 -4.80 3.04
N PHE A 123 -19.05 -3.70 3.69
CA PHE A 123 -19.33 -3.51 5.12
C PHE A 123 -20.49 -2.57 5.42
N THR A 124 -20.90 -1.71 4.47
CA THR A 124 -21.90 -0.65 4.75
C THR A 124 -23.12 -0.67 3.85
N GLY A 125 -23.12 -1.45 2.74
CA GLY A 125 -24.22 -1.48 1.79
C GLY A 125 -24.47 -0.16 1.04
N PHE A 126 -23.48 0.74 1.07
CA PHE A 126 -23.55 2.08 0.48
C PHE A 126 -23.74 2.05 -1.06
N SER A 127 -23.49 0.90 -1.68
CA SER A 127 -23.76 0.61 -3.10
C SER A 127 -25.22 0.74 -3.51
N LYS A 128 -26.16 0.74 -2.56
CA LYS A 128 -27.59 0.95 -2.81
C LYS A 128 -28.01 2.43 -2.89
N SER A 129 -27.11 3.37 -2.57
CA SER A 129 -27.42 4.79 -2.59
C SER A 129 -27.59 5.34 -4.01
N GLU A 130 -28.42 6.37 -4.17
CA GLU A 130 -28.61 7.03 -5.47
C GLU A 130 -27.32 7.62 -6.02
N ASP A 131 -26.48 8.19 -5.15
CA ASP A 131 -25.19 8.79 -5.54
C ASP A 131 -24.24 7.73 -6.10
N TRP A 132 -24.20 6.53 -5.51
CA TRP A 132 -23.39 5.43 -6.03
C TRP A 132 -23.84 5.01 -7.42
N GLN A 133 -25.15 4.83 -7.63
CA GLN A 133 -25.70 4.41 -8.92
C GLN A 133 -25.56 5.47 -10.02
N LYS A 134 -25.58 6.76 -9.64
CA LYS A 134 -25.41 7.90 -10.56
C LYS A 134 -23.94 8.21 -10.89
N SER A 135 -22.99 7.61 -10.17
CA SER A 135 -21.55 7.83 -10.40
C SER A 135 -21.10 7.23 -11.72
N GLN A 136 -20.29 7.99 -12.46
CA GLN A 136 -19.73 7.56 -13.74
C GLN A 136 -18.41 6.83 -13.57
N LEU A 137 -17.66 7.10 -12.49
CA LEU A 137 -16.32 6.53 -12.28
C LEU A 137 -16.36 5.17 -11.59
N ILE A 138 -17.30 4.93 -10.67
CA ILE A 138 -17.38 3.66 -9.90
C ILE A 138 -17.38 2.39 -10.78
N PRO A 139 -18.11 2.33 -11.93
CA PRO A 139 -18.08 1.16 -12.81
C PRO A 139 -16.68 0.76 -13.30
N GLU A 140 -15.81 1.74 -13.57
CA GLU A 140 -14.43 1.49 -14.04
C GLU A 140 -13.58 0.79 -12.97
N PHE A 141 -13.77 1.14 -11.69
CA PHE A 141 -13.09 0.48 -10.57
C PHE A 141 -13.59 -0.93 -10.32
N SER A 142 -14.83 -1.24 -10.72
CA SER A 142 -15.41 -2.57 -10.55
C SER A 142 -14.64 -3.64 -11.31
N PHE A 143 -14.02 -3.30 -12.44
CA PHE A 143 -13.14 -4.21 -13.17
C PHE A 143 -11.90 -4.60 -12.34
N ILE A 144 -11.24 -3.61 -11.74
CA ILE A 144 -10.04 -3.81 -10.91
C ILE A 144 -10.38 -4.62 -9.65
N ILE A 145 -11.51 -4.28 -9.01
CA ILE A 145 -11.98 -4.99 -7.81
C ILE A 145 -12.28 -6.44 -8.15
N ARG A 146 -13.03 -6.73 -9.22
CA ARG A 146 -13.34 -8.11 -9.64
C ARG A 146 -12.10 -8.93 -9.95
N TRP A 147 -11.16 -8.38 -10.72
CA TRP A 147 -9.90 -9.06 -11.02
C TRP A 147 -9.12 -9.41 -9.73
N PHE A 148 -9.05 -8.48 -8.78
CA PHE A 148 -8.42 -8.72 -7.49
C PHE A 148 -9.14 -9.84 -6.70
N PHE A 149 -10.46 -9.86 -6.73
CA PHE A 149 -11.28 -10.90 -6.10
C PHE A 149 -11.04 -12.29 -6.68
N ASP A 150 -11.06 -12.40 -8.00
CA ASP A 150 -10.81 -13.66 -8.71
C ASP A 150 -9.42 -14.19 -8.37
N TYR A 151 -8.42 -13.30 -8.29
CA TYR A 151 -7.07 -13.64 -7.89
C TYR A 151 -7.02 -14.15 -6.44
N LEU A 152 -7.67 -13.46 -5.49
CA LEU A 152 -7.72 -13.92 -4.09
C LEU A 152 -8.45 -15.26 -3.94
N GLN A 153 -9.56 -15.47 -4.64
CA GLN A 153 -10.32 -16.71 -4.58
C GLN A 153 -9.54 -17.89 -5.17
N SER A 154 -8.73 -17.65 -6.21
CA SER A 154 -7.85 -18.67 -6.78
C SER A 154 -6.66 -19.04 -5.88
N SER A 155 -6.21 -18.11 -5.02
CA SER A 155 -4.97 -18.27 -4.24
C SER A 155 -5.20 -18.63 -2.77
N SER A 156 -6.35 -18.28 -2.19
CA SER A 156 -6.61 -18.50 -0.76
C SER A 156 -7.46 -19.74 -0.50
N SER A 157 -7.01 -20.60 0.41
CA SER A 157 -7.79 -21.71 0.97
C SER A 157 -8.85 -21.26 2.00
N PHE A 158 -8.90 -19.96 2.32
CA PHE A 158 -9.74 -19.37 3.37
C PHE A 158 -11.09 -18.84 2.88
N LEU A 159 -11.32 -18.76 1.56
CA LEU A 159 -12.60 -18.34 0.98
C LEU A 159 -13.40 -19.58 0.53
N PRO A 160 -14.71 -19.70 0.88
CA PRO A 160 -15.53 -20.77 0.35
C PRO A 160 -15.57 -20.69 -1.17
N ARG A 161 -15.33 -21.80 -1.87
CA ARG A 161 -15.66 -21.88 -3.31
C ARG A 161 -17.18 -21.85 -3.42
N ALA A 162 -17.70 -20.73 -3.94
CA ALA A 162 -19.10 -20.60 -4.34
C ALA A 162 -19.41 -21.49 -5.55
#